data_AF-A0A2G1LW78-F1
#
_entry.id   AF-A0A2G1LW78-F1
#
_cell.length_a   1.000
_cell.length_b   1.000
_cell.length_c   1.000
_cell.angle_alpha   90.00
_cell.angle_beta   90.00
_cell.angle_gamma   90.00
#
_symmetry.space_group_name_H-M   'P 1'
#
loop_
_entity.id
_entity.type
_entity.pdbx_description
1 polymer ?
#
loop_
_entity_poly.entity_id
_entity_poly.type
_entity_poly.pdbx_seq_one_letter_code
_entity_poly.pdbx_strand_id
1 'polypeptide(L)'
;MSKSTIAFRLLPSELAALDQIAAKRGCSRSEAARYALMFGIRFAEADHSFNITRAVLVLEYMQAAIDVIITRDHGDVVPQLLAAAKQRLETFHA
;
A
#
# COMPACT_ATOMS: atom_id res chain seq x y z
N MET A 1 -20.30 22.43 -10.50
CA MET A 1 -19.32 21.83 -11.44
C MET A 1 -20.03 20.76 -12.25
N SER A 2 -19.83 20.70 -13.58
CA SER A 2 -20.41 19.61 -14.37
C SER A 2 -19.64 18.32 -14.11
N LYS A 3 -20.35 17.19 -14.10
CA LYS A 3 -19.73 15.86 -14.01
C LYS A 3 -19.50 15.35 -15.43
N SER A 4 -18.27 14.92 -15.72
CA SER A 4 -17.91 14.27 -16.98
C SER A 4 -17.74 12.77 -16.77
N THR A 5 -18.04 11.98 -17.80
CA THR A 5 -17.95 10.52 -17.77
C THR A 5 -16.79 10.04 -18.63
N ILE A 6 -16.04 9.06 -18.11
CA ILE A 6 -15.01 8.33 -18.85
C ILE A 6 -15.43 6.85 -18.85
N ALA A 7 -15.30 6.18 -20.00
CA ALA A 7 -15.60 4.76 -20.15
C ALA A 7 -14.31 3.95 -20.27
N PHE A 8 -14.26 2.80 -19.60
CA PHE A 8 -13.16 1.84 -19.69
C PHE A 8 -13.66 0.55 -20.33
N ARG A 9 -12.83 -0.06 -21.18
CA ARG A 9 -13.01 -1.47 -21.57
C ARG A 9 -12.24 -2.32 -20.57
N LEU A 10 -12.95 -3.21 -19.89
CA LEU A 10 -12.40 -4.02 -18.81
C LEU A 10 -12.59 -5.50 -19.13
N LEU A 11 -11.62 -6.31 -18.72
CA LEU A 11 -11.78 -7.75 -18.61
C LEU A 11 -12.80 -8.09 -17.49
N PRO A 12 -13.48 -9.24 -17.57
CA PRO A 12 -14.41 -9.66 -16.52
C PRO A 12 -13.77 -9.70 -15.12
N SER A 13 -12.49 -10.09 -15.03
CA SER A 13 -11.73 -10.12 -13.77
C SER A 13 -11.48 -8.74 -13.18
N GLU A 14 -11.21 -7.74 -14.02
CA GLU A 14 -10.98 -6.35 -13.58
C GLU A 14 -12.28 -5.72 -13.08
N LEU A 15 -13.40 -6.00 -13.76
CA LEU A 15 -14.72 -5.57 -13.30
C LEU A 15 -15.08 -6.21 -11.96
N ALA A 16 -14.81 -7.51 -11.80
CA ALA A 16 -15.03 -8.22 -10.54
C ALA A 16 -14.18 -7.66 -9.39
N ALA A 17 -12.93 -7.27 -9.66
CA ALA A 17 -12.07 -6.63 -8.66
C ALA A 17 -12.65 -5.27 -8.21
N LEU A 18 -13.17 -4.45 -9.14
CA LEU A 18 -13.85 -3.21 -8.79
C LEU A 18 -15.11 -3.44 -7.95
N ASP A 19 -15.88 -4.49 -8.24
CA ASP A 19 -17.07 -4.86 -7.47
C ASP A 19 -16.73 -5.26 -6.03
N GLN A 20 -15.65 -6.03 -5.85
CA GLN A 20 -15.17 -6.39 -4.51
C GLN A 20 -14.72 -5.16 -3.71
N ILE A 21 -14.01 -4.22 -4.35
CA ILE A 21 -13.59 -2.97 -3.68
C ILE A 21 -14.82 -2.13 -3.31
N ALA A 22 -15.78 -2.01 -4.22
CA ALA A 22 -17.03 -1.28 -3.99
C ALA A 22 -17.80 -1.86 -2.81
N ALA A 23 -17.97 -3.18 -2.76
CA ALA A 23 -18.62 -3.89 -1.66
C ALA A 23 -17.86 -3.70 -0.33
N LYS A 24 -16.53 -3.90 -0.32
CA LYS A 24 -15.69 -3.73 0.87
C LYS A 24 -15.78 -2.31 1.45
N ARG A 25 -15.93 -1.29 0.60
CA ARG A 25 -16.01 0.11 1.00
C ARG A 25 -17.45 0.63 1.18
N GLY A 26 -18.47 -0.18 0.92
CA GLY A 26 -19.87 0.24 0.96
C GLY A 26 -20.21 1.38 0.00
N CYS A 27 -19.59 1.42 -1.19
CA CYS A 27 -19.78 2.48 -2.18
C CYS A 27 -20.16 1.94 -3.57
N SER A 28 -20.47 2.82 -4.51
CA SER A 28 -20.79 2.42 -5.88
C SER A 28 -19.53 2.01 -6.66
N ARG A 29 -19.70 1.18 -7.71
CA ARG A 29 -18.61 0.82 -8.64
C ARG A 29 -17.91 2.04 -9.24
N SER A 30 -18.68 3.06 -9.63
CA SER A 30 -18.12 4.31 -10.17
C SER A 30 -17.28 5.06 -9.14
N GLU A 31 -17.67 5.00 -7.87
CA GLU A 31 -16.91 5.62 -6.79
C GLU A 31 -15.61 4.84 -6.49
N ALA A 32 -15.68 3.51 -6.45
CA ALA A 32 -14.51 2.65 -6.35
C ALA A 32 -13.52 2.88 -7.50
N ALA A 33 -14.02 2.95 -8.75
CA ALA A 33 -13.21 3.25 -9.93
C ALA A 33 -12.58 4.65 -9.85
N ARG A 34 -13.34 5.65 -9.39
CA ARG A 34 -12.81 7.01 -9.16
C ARG A 34 -11.70 7.02 -8.12
N TYR A 35 -11.85 6.30 -7.01
CA TYR A 35 -10.78 6.19 -6.01
C TYR A 35 -9.51 5.56 -6.59
N ALA A 36 -9.64 4.45 -7.32
CA ALA A 36 -8.52 3.79 -7.97
C ALA A 36 -7.82 4.71 -9.00
N LEU A 37 -8.60 5.40 -9.84
CA LEU A 37 -8.09 6.34 -10.83
C LEU A 37 -7.35 7.51 -10.17
N MET A 38 -7.94 8.15 -9.16
CA MET A 38 -7.32 9.28 -8.48
C MET A 38 -6.06 8.87 -7.71
N PHE A 39 -6.01 7.65 -7.19
CA PHE A 39 -4.79 7.11 -6.60
C PHE A 39 -3.71 6.94 -7.67
N GLY A 40 -4.04 6.30 -8.81
CA GLY A 40 -3.11 6.08 -9.91
C GLY A 40 -2.56 7.38 -10.53
N ILE A 41 -3.41 8.41 -10.68
CA ILE A 41 -2.98 9.73 -11.20
C ILE A 41 -1.86 10.31 -10.35
N ARG A 42 -1.94 10.23 -9.01
CA ARG A 42 -0.89 10.76 -8.12
C ARG A 42 0.47 10.09 -8.30
N PHE A 43 0.50 8.81 -8.65
CA PHE A 43 1.77 8.13 -8.97
C PHE A 43 2.29 8.56 -10.33
N ALA A 44 1.41 8.66 -11.32
CA ALA A 44 1.77 9.12 -12.66
C ALA A 44 2.30 10.57 -12.65
N GLU A 45 1.67 11.49 -11.91
CA GLU A 45 2.10 12.88 -11.75
C GLU A 45 3.50 13.01 -11.14
N ALA A 46 3.91 12.06 -10.32
CA ALA A 46 5.19 12.08 -9.65
C ALA A 46 6.31 11.42 -10.48
N ASP A 47 6.06 11.09 -11.76
CA ASP A 47 6.93 10.27 -12.62
C ASP A 47 7.39 8.96 -11.98
N HIS A 48 6.65 8.50 -10.97
CA HIS A 48 6.96 7.28 -10.24
C HIS A 48 6.18 6.13 -10.87
N SER A 49 6.88 5.23 -11.56
CA SER A 49 6.37 3.86 -11.72
C SER A 49 6.43 3.17 -10.35
N PHE A 50 5.29 2.75 -9.81
CA PHE A 50 5.28 1.98 -8.56
C PHE A 50 5.67 0.53 -8.84
N ASN A 51 6.97 0.24 -8.78
CA ASN A 51 7.48 -1.13 -8.86
C ASN A 51 7.48 -1.74 -7.46
N ILE A 52 6.50 -2.60 -7.18
CA ILE A 52 6.34 -3.22 -5.86
C ILE A 52 7.56 -4.06 -5.46
N THR A 53 8.20 -4.73 -6.42
CA THR A 53 9.43 -5.50 -6.17
C THR A 53 10.56 -4.58 -5.70
N ARG A 54 10.71 -3.41 -6.32
CA ARG A 54 11.71 -2.42 -5.90
C ARG A 54 11.38 -1.83 -4.53
N ALA A 55 10.11 -1.58 -4.24
CA ALA A 55 9.68 -1.10 -2.92
C ALA A 55 9.98 -2.13 -1.82
N VAL A 56 9.64 -3.41 -2.04
CA VAL A 56 9.96 -4.50 -1.11
C VAL A 56 11.47 -4.61 -0.91
N LEU A 57 12.26 -4.58 -1.98
CA LEU A 57 13.72 -4.63 -1.88
C LEU A 57 14.29 -3.49 -1.02
N VAL A 58 13.78 -2.27 -1.17
CA VAL A 58 14.23 -1.13 -0.36
C VAL A 58 13.85 -1.32 1.11
N LEU A 59 12.64 -1.81 1.41
CA LEU A 59 12.22 -2.11 2.78
C LEU A 59 13.09 -3.20 3.42
N GLU A 60 13.34 -4.29 2.71
CA GLU A 60 14.20 -5.39 3.18
C GLU A 60 15.64 -4.92 3.39
N TYR A 61 16.18 -4.13 2.46
CA TYR A 61 17.52 -3.57 2.61
C TYR A 61 17.64 -2.65 3.83
N MET A 62 16.64 -1.78 4.04
CA MET A 62 16.62 -0.91 5.22
C MET A 62 16.53 -1.72 6.51
N GLN A 63 15.70 -2.77 6.57
CA GLN A 63 15.63 -3.66 7.74
C GLN A 63 16.97 -4.34 8.01
N ALA A 64 17.59 -4.92 6.98
CA ALA A 64 18.90 -5.55 7.12
C ALA A 64 19.98 -4.56 7.61
N ALA A 65 19.99 -3.35 7.08
CA ALA A 65 20.92 -2.31 7.51
C ALA A 65 20.69 -1.89 8.97
N ILE A 66 19.43 -1.72 9.37
CA ILE A 66 19.03 -1.37 10.74
C ILE A 66 19.40 -2.50 11.70
N ASP A 67 19.15 -3.76 11.34
CA ASP A 67 19.51 -4.93 12.15
C ASP A 67 21.01 -4.99 12.44
N VAL A 68 21.85 -4.68 11.43
CA VAL A 68 23.31 -4.59 11.62
C VAL A 68 23.66 -3.50 12.64
N ILE A 69 23.05 -2.31 12.54
CA ILE A 69 23.33 -1.18 13.43
C ILE A 69 22.87 -1.50 14.86
N ILE A 70 21.64 -1.99 15.04
CA ILE A 70 21.09 -2.31 16.36
C ILE A 70 21.90 -3.44 16.99
N THR A 71 22.24 -4.49 16.24
CA THR A 71 23.03 -5.61 16.78
C THR A 71 24.41 -5.13 17.22
N ARG A 72 25.03 -4.20 16.49
CA ARG A 72 26.35 -3.64 16.82
C ARG A 72 26.31 -2.74 18.06
N ASP A 73 25.34 -1.84 18.15
CA ASP A 73 25.36 -0.73 19.11
C ASP A 73 24.43 -0.96 20.33
N HIS A 74 23.40 -1.79 20.17
CA HIS A 74 22.28 -1.97 21.10
C HIS A 74 21.74 -3.41 21.08
N GLY A 75 22.63 -4.41 20.99
CA GLY A 75 22.23 -5.81 20.80
C GLY A 75 21.38 -6.39 21.95
N ASP A 76 21.50 -5.82 23.15
CA ASP A 76 20.78 -6.22 24.37
C ASP A 76 19.27 -5.93 24.32
N VAL A 77 18.84 -4.93 23.53
CA VAL A 77 17.44 -4.53 23.42
C VAL A 77 16.70 -5.10 22.21
N VAL A 78 17.38 -5.86 21.33
CA VAL A 78 16.80 -6.45 20.10
C VAL A 78 15.48 -7.19 20.37
N PRO A 79 15.37 -8.07 21.39
CA PRO A 79 14.10 -8.78 21.66
C PRO A 79 12.94 -7.83 22.01
N GLN A 80 13.23 -6.73 22.72
CA GLN A 80 12.22 -5.77 23.16
C GLN A 80 11.74 -4.90 21.99
N LEU A 81 12.64 -4.56 21.06
CA LEU A 81 12.28 -3.82 19.84
C LEU A 81 11.34 -4.64 18.95
N LEU A 82 11.61 -5.94 18.78
CA LEU A 82 10.73 -6.82 18.01
C LEU A 82 9.35 -6.97 18.68
N ALA A 83 9.30 -7.11 20.00
CA ALA A 83 8.05 -7.17 20.76
C ALA A 83 7.24 -5.87 20.59
N ALA A 84 7.89 -4.71 20.73
CA ALA A 84 7.24 -3.41 20.57
C ALA A 84 6.76 -3.17 19.12
N ALA A 85 7.48 -3.67 18.12
CA ALA A 85 7.07 -3.58 16.71
C ALA A 85 5.79 -4.39 16.45
N LYS A 86 5.74 -5.63 16.93
CA LYS A 86 4.54 -6.48 16.83
C LYS A 86 3.32 -5.85 17.51
N GLN A 87 3.50 -5.35 18.73
CA GLN A 87 2.43 -4.68 19.47
C GLN A 87 1.87 -3.47 18.71
N ARG A 88 2.72 -2.63 18.11
CA ARG A 88 2.28 -1.48 17.32
C ARG A 88 1.52 -1.89 16.06
N LEU A 89 1.98 -2.94 15.38
CA LEU A 89 1.29 -3.47 14.20
C LEU A 89 -0.15 -3.88 14.55
N GLU A 90 -0.32 -4.65 15.62
CA GLU A 90 -1.64 -5.07 16.11
C GLU A 90 -2.52 -3.89 16.53
N THR A 91 -1.92 -2.86 17.15
CA THR A 91 -2.69 -1.73 17.68
C THR A 91 -3.20 -0.78 16.60
N PHE A 92 -2.43 -0.57 15.52
CA PHE A 92 -2.70 0.52 14.57
C PHE A 92 -2.99 0.06 13.13
N HIS A 93 -2.68 -1.18 12.77
CA HIS A 93 -2.69 -1.64 11.38
C HIS A 93 -3.34 -3.01 11.16
N ALA A 94 -3.86 -3.65 12.20
CA ALA A 94 -4.65 -4.89 12.12
C ALA A 94 -6.15 -4.62 11.95
#